data_AF-A0AAE0V8L8-F1
#
_entry.id   AF-A0AAE0V8L8-F1
#
_cell.length_a   1.000
_cell.length_b   1.000
_cell.length_c   1.000
_cell.angle_alpha   90.00
_cell.angle_beta   90.00
_cell.angle_gamma   90.00
#
_symmetry.space_group_name_H-M   'P 1'
#
loop_
_entity.id
_entity.type
_entity.pdbx_description
1 polymer ?
#
loop_
_entity_poly.entity_id
_entity_poly.type
_entity_poly.pdbx_seq_one_letter_code
_entity_poly.pdbx_strand_id
1 'polypeptide(L)'
;MTESRVSDMYEGVNLPALTQKQRKAHRDRTLHRNPDVLFRIYKQQTLHVLLFMPTNSDEWKKVIQDRIQDHNNRRIDPSFQLTERRSVNGHLPIINMSGPEHHLELICDSFDPLYSQVQENIRNRASAQRNFAAEIEELNVRIRELQEEIQMLHRRLVQT
;
A
#
# COMPACT_ATOMS: atom_id res chain seq x y z
N MET A 1 -21.62 -8.96 9.22
CA MET A 1 -21.31 -7.53 9.38
C MET A 1 -19.81 -7.41 9.27
N THR A 2 -19.29 -6.92 8.15
CA THR A 2 -17.86 -6.57 8.04
C THR A 2 -17.64 -5.36 8.93
N GLU A 3 -16.81 -5.50 9.97
CA GLU A 3 -16.32 -4.36 10.73
C GLU A 3 -15.68 -3.35 9.76
N SER A 4 -16.10 -2.09 9.87
CA SER A 4 -15.52 -0.99 9.10
C SER A 4 -14.02 -0.92 9.37
N ARG A 5 -13.20 -0.80 8.33
CA ARG A 5 -11.74 -0.60 8.48
C ARG A 5 -11.37 0.84 8.79
N VAL A 6 -12.34 1.65 9.19
CA VAL A 6 -12.13 3.03 9.62
C VAL A 6 -12.48 3.15 11.09
N SER A 7 -11.59 3.72 11.89
CA SER A 7 -11.78 3.84 13.34
C SER A 7 -11.21 5.14 13.89
N ASP A 8 -11.66 5.56 15.07
CA ASP A 8 -11.12 6.75 15.73
C ASP A 8 -9.89 6.39 16.57
N MET A 9 -8.78 7.09 16.36
CA MET A 9 -7.49 6.78 17.03
C MET A 9 -7.57 6.80 18.56
N TYR A 10 -8.44 7.67 19.09
CA TYR A 10 -8.56 7.95 20.52
C TYR A 10 -9.97 7.71 21.05
N GLU A 11 -10.77 6.87 20.38
CA GLU A 11 -12.08 6.47 20.89
C GLU A 11 -11.96 5.87 22.29
N GLY A 12 -12.80 6.31 23.22
CA GLY A 12 -12.77 5.86 24.61
C GLY A 12 -11.53 6.27 25.41
N VAL A 13 -10.63 7.10 24.86
CA VAL A 13 -9.43 7.57 25.54
C VAL A 13 -9.64 8.98 26.11
N ASN A 14 -9.37 9.17 27.41
CA ASN A 14 -9.36 10.49 28.04
C ASN A 14 -8.12 11.30 27.60
N LEU A 15 -8.21 11.92 26.42
CA LEU A 15 -7.13 12.70 25.81
C LEU A 15 -6.55 13.81 26.71
N PRO A 16 -7.38 14.66 27.38
CA PRO A 16 -6.87 15.70 28.29
C PRO A 16 -5.95 15.17 29.41
N ALA A 17 -6.19 13.94 29.89
CA ALA A 17 -5.38 13.33 30.95
C ALA A 17 -4.04 12.76 30.47
N LEU A 18 -3.81 12.65 29.16
CA LEU A 18 -2.58 12.08 28.60
C LEU A 18 -1.57 13.15 28.23
N THR A 19 -0.32 12.93 28.69
CA THR A 19 0.86 13.67 28.21
C THR A 19 1.11 13.40 26.71
N GLN A 20 1.86 14.29 26.05
CA GLN A 20 2.23 14.12 24.64
C GLN A 20 2.96 12.78 24.37
N LYS A 21 3.83 12.35 25.31
CA LYS A 21 4.55 11.07 25.22
C LYS A 21 3.59 9.88 25.26
N GLN A 22 2.60 9.92 26.16
CA GLN A 22 1.58 8.87 26.27
C GLN A 22 0.68 8.83 25.03
N ARG A 23 0.26 9.99 24.50
CA ARG A 23 -0.52 10.05 23.25
C ARG A 23 0.24 9.45 22.07
N LYS A 24 1.53 9.78 21.94
CA LYS A 24 2.40 9.19 20.90
C LYS A 24 2.51 7.67 21.07
N ALA A 25 2.78 7.19 22.29
CA ALA A 25 2.92 5.77 22.56
C ALA A 25 1.62 4.98 22.33
N HIS A 26 0.47 5.57 22.68
CA HIS A 26 -0.86 5.01 22.37
C HIS A 26 -1.03 4.89 20.86
N ARG A 27 -0.86 5.99 20.12
CA ARG A 27 -0.98 6.03 18.67
C ARG A 27 -0.11 4.98 17.98
N ASP A 28 1.17 4.93 18.33
CA ASP A 28 2.13 4.01 17.69
C ASP A 28 1.74 2.54 17.99
N ARG A 29 1.29 2.25 19.21
CA ARG A 29 0.79 0.92 19.60
C ARG A 29 -0.50 0.55 18.87
N THR A 30 -1.44 1.49 18.74
CA THR A 30 -2.72 1.28 18.06
C THR A 30 -2.52 0.99 16.58
N LEU A 31 -1.67 1.78 15.90
CA LEU A 31 -1.30 1.53 14.50
C LEU A 31 -0.64 0.16 14.32
N HIS A 32 0.28 -0.20 15.20
CA HIS A 32 1.01 -1.46 15.09
C HIS A 32 0.12 -2.70 15.30
N ARG A 33 -0.87 -2.61 16.20
CA ARG A 33 -1.79 -3.72 16.48
C ARG A 33 -2.87 -3.90 15.42
N ASN A 34 -3.14 -2.85 14.66
CA ASN A 34 -4.22 -2.82 13.67
C ASN A 34 -3.65 -2.41 12.31
N PRO A 35 -2.81 -3.26 11.70
CA PRO A 35 -2.39 -3.03 10.32
C PRO A 35 -3.62 -2.98 9.43
N ASP A 36 -3.53 -2.25 8.33
CA ASP A 36 -4.61 -2.16 7.36
C ASP A 36 -5.96 -1.58 7.88
N VAL A 37 -5.93 -0.89 9.03
CA VAL A 37 -7.04 -0.05 9.55
C VAL A 37 -6.69 1.43 9.44
N LEU A 38 -7.59 2.21 8.84
CA LEU A 38 -7.49 3.67 8.72
C LEU A 38 -7.96 4.35 10.00
N PHE A 39 -7.11 5.15 10.61
CA PHE A 39 -7.45 5.88 11.82
C PHE A 39 -7.71 7.37 11.57
N ARG A 40 -8.87 7.83 12.02
CA ARG A 40 -9.26 9.23 12.04
C ARG A 40 -8.70 9.92 13.28
N ILE A 41 -8.15 11.12 13.08
CA ILE A 41 -7.68 11.99 14.16
C ILE A 41 -8.36 13.34 14.04
N TYR A 42 -9.15 13.67 15.07
CA TYR A 42 -9.85 14.94 15.17
C TYR A 42 -9.05 15.96 15.98
N LYS A 43 -9.16 17.23 15.58
CA LYS A 43 -8.69 18.39 16.35
C LYS A 43 -9.84 19.39 16.43
N GLN A 44 -10.26 19.73 17.65
CA GLN A 44 -11.39 20.64 17.86
C GLN A 44 -12.66 20.20 17.10
N GLN A 45 -12.95 18.90 17.09
CA GLN A 45 -14.08 18.25 16.41
C GLN A 45 -14.01 18.22 14.86
N THR A 46 -12.99 18.81 14.26
CA THR A 46 -12.73 18.72 12.81
C THR A 46 -11.78 17.57 12.50
N LEU A 47 -12.07 16.80 11.45
CA LEU A 47 -11.17 15.75 10.98
C LEU A 47 -9.89 16.39 10.45
N HIS A 48 -8.78 16.12 11.14
CA HIS A 48 -7.52 16.83 10.89
C HIS A 48 -6.53 16.00 10.09
N VAL A 49 -6.42 14.72 10.43
CA VAL A 49 -5.42 13.80 9.90
C VAL A 49 -5.98 12.39 9.84
N LEU A 50 -5.58 11.64 8.81
CA LEU A 50 -5.72 10.20 8.78
C LEU A 50 -4.35 9.54 8.92
N LEU A 51 -4.26 8.51 9.76
CA LEU A 51 -3.08 7.69 9.90
C LEU A 51 -3.37 6.25 9.54
N PHE A 52 -2.41 5.63 8.88
CA PHE A 52 -2.58 4.31 8.34
C PHE A 52 -1.25 3.56 8.33
N MET A 53 -1.26 2.28 8.70
CA MET A 53 -0.06 1.43 8.69
C MET A 53 -0.31 0.23 7.76
N PRO A 54 -0.13 0.41 6.44
CA PRO A 54 -0.43 -0.64 5.47
C PRO A 54 0.63 -1.73 5.39
N THR A 55 0.17 -2.92 4.99
CA THR A 55 1.04 -4.03 4.59
C THR A 55 1.76 -3.80 3.25
N ASN A 56 1.21 -2.98 2.34
CA ASN A 56 1.81 -2.63 1.04
C ASN A 56 1.68 -1.13 0.74
N SER A 57 2.60 -0.30 1.25
CA SER A 57 2.45 1.15 1.18
C SER A 57 2.46 1.74 -0.22
N ASP A 58 3.22 1.17 -1.15
CA ASP A 58 3.31 1.67 -2.53
C ASP A 58 1.98 1.53 -3.28
N GLU A 59 1.31 0.38 -3.14
CA GLU A 59 0.01 0.19 -3.78
C GLU A 59 -1.07 1.09 -3.18
N TRP A 60 -1.06 1.22 -1.86
CA TRP A 60 -1.97 2.11 -1.16
C TRP A 60 -1.79 3.56 -1.58
N LYS A 61 -0.55 4.05 -1.66
CA LYS A 61 -0.27 5.42 -2.10
C LYS A 61 -0.84 5.69 -3.48
N LYS A 62 -0.65 4.76 -4.41
CA LYS A 62 -1.16 4.86 -5.78
C LYS A 62 -2.69 4.94 -5.80
N VAL A 63 -3.37 3.97 -5.18
CA VAL A 63 -4.83 3.89 -5.18
C VAL A 63 -5.48 5.12 -4.52
N ILE A 64 -4.89 5.65 -3.44
CA ILE A 64 -5.36 6.88 -2.79
C ILE A 64 -5.16 8.10 -3.69
N GLN A 65 -3.99 8.23 -4.33
CA GLN A 65 -3.71 9.35 -5.24
C GLN A 65 -4.66 9.35 -6.44
N ASP A 66 -4.89 8.18 -7.04
CA ASP A 66 -5.82 8.02 -8.16
C ASP A 66 -7.24 8.44 -7.75
N ARG A 67 -7.70 8.04 -6.56
CA ARG A 67 -9.02 8.43 -6.03
C ARG A 67 -9.18 9.94 -5.88
N ILE A 68 -8.19 10.61 -5.30
CA ILE A 68 -8.22 12.07 -5.10
C ILE A 68 -8.17 12.81 -6.43
N GLN A 69 -7.37 12.31 -7.38
CA GLN A 69 -7.31 12.89 -8.71
C GLN A 69 -8.64 12.73 -9.46
N ASP A 70 -9.25 11.55 -9.43
CA ASP A 70 -10.54 11.31 -10.08
C ASP A 70 -11.64 12.22 -9.54
N HIS A 71 -11.68 12.43 -8.22
CA HIS A 71 -12.61 13.37 -7.59
C HIS A 71 -12.35 14.81 -8.06
N ASN A 72 -11.09 15.19 -8.27
CA ASN A 72 -10.69 16.54 -8.69
C ASN A 72 -10.54 16.69 -10.21
N ASN A 73 -11.35 15.96 -11.00
CA ASN A 73 -11.32 16.03 -12.47
C ASN A 73 -9.91 15.82 -13.05
N ARG A 74 -9.19 14.83 -12.50
CA ARG A 74 -7.81 14.44 -12.85
C ARG A 74 -6.76 15.52 -12.57
N ARG A 75 -7.03 16.43 -11.64
CA ARG A 75 -6.04 17.41 -11.16
C ARG A 75 -5.52 16.99 -9.79
N ILE A 76 -4.22 17.18 -9.60
CA ILE A 76 -3.60 17.05 -8.27
C ILE A 76 -4.02 18.27 -7.47
N ASP A 77 -4.73 18.06 -6.36
CA ASP A 77 -4.98 19.13 -5.40
C ASP A 77 -3.75 19.29 -4.50
N PRO A 78 -3.03 20.44 -4.56
CA PRO A 78 -1.83 20.67 -3.75
C PRO A 78 -2.12 20.79 -2.25
N SER A 79 -3.38 21.01 -1.85
CA SER A 79 -3.79 21.08 -0.45
C SER A 79 -3.89 19.70 0.21
N PHE A 80 -4.03 18.64 -0.57
CA PHE A 80 -4.01 17.27 -0.08
C PHE A 80 -2.57 16.74 -0.05
N GLN A 81 -2.11 16.38 1.14
CA GLN A 81 -0.78 15.84 1.37
C GLN A 81 -0.88 14.38 1.79
N LEU A 82 -0.28 13.52 0.99
CA LEU A 82 -0.08 12.11 1.27
C LEU A 82 1.41 11.88 1.51
N THR A 83 1.78 11.59 2.76
CA THR A 83 3.18 11.40 3.16
C THR A 83 3.39 10.03 3.77
N GLU A 84 4.59 9.50 3.58
CA GLU A 84 5.01 8.23 4.17
C GLU A 84 6.15 8.48 5.15
N ARG A 85 5.96 8.05 6.40
CA ARG A 85 7.04 7.99 7.37
C ARG A 85 7.69 6.63 7.26
N ARG A 86 9.01 6.63 7.08
CA ARG A 86 9.82 5.42 6.98
C ARG A 86 9.58 4.51 8.17
N SER A 87 9.61 3.21 7.90
CA SER A 87 9.74 2.17 8.92
C SER A 87 10.91 2.49 9.86
N VAL A 88 10.68 2.32 11.16
CA VAL A 88 11.73 2.35 12.18
C VAL A 88 11.63 1.03 12.93
N ASN A 89 12.76 0.38 13.21
CA ASN A 89 12.82 -0.87 13.99
C ASN A 89 11.97 -2.04 13.44
N GLY A 90 11.84 -2.18 12.11
CA GLY A 90 11.10 -3.29 11.50
C GLY A 90 9.58 -3.15 11.53
N HIS A 91 9.05 -2.00 11.96
CA HIS A 91 7.62 -1.69 11.85
C HIS A 91 7.21 -1.40 10.41
N LEU A 92 5.95 -1.60 10.05
CA LEU A 92 5.44 -1.15 8.75
C LEU A 92 5.53 0.38 8.64
N PRO A 93 5.68 0.94 7.42
CA PRO A 93 5.67 2.39 7.22
C PRO A 93 4.31 2.97 7.63
N ILE A 94 4.32 4.23 8.08
CA ILE A 94 3.09 4.95 8.44
C ILE A 94 2.77 5.92 7.31
N ILE A 95 1.63 5.72 6.67
CA ILE A 95 1.03 6.70 5.77
C ILE A 95 0.27 7.73 6.61
N ASN A 96 0.48 9.00 6.29
CA ASN A 96 -0.19 10.15 6.89
C ASN A 96 -0.85 10.97 5.78
N MET A 97 -2.15 11.23 5.92
CA MET A 97 -2.92 12.08 5.05
C MET A 97 -3.41 13.31 5.80
N SER A 98 -3.19 14.48 5.23
CA SER A 98 -3.67 15.77 5.75
C SER A 98 -4.11 16.67 4.61
N GLY A 99 -5.08 17.53 4.86
CA GLY A 99 -5.61 18.44 3.86
C GLY A 99 -7.00 18.94 4.24
N PRO A 100 -7.80 19.39 3.26
CA PRO A 100 -9.20 19.74 3.47
C PRO A 100 -10.00 18.57 4.04
N GLU A 101 -10.91 18.85 4.97
CA GLU A 101 -11.74 17.84 5.66
C GLU A 101 -12.51 16.95 4.67
N HIS A 102 -13.15 17.54 3.66
CA HIS A 102 -13.92 16.79 2.66
C HIS A 102 -13.08 15.75 1.89
N HIS A 103 -11.78 15.99 1.68
CA HIS A 103 -10.90 14.98 1.08
C HIS A 103 -10.60 13.84 2.05
N LEU A 104 -10.42 14.15 3.33
CA LEU A 104 -10.18 13.11 4.34
C LEU A 104 -11.45 12.27 4.55
N GLU A 105 -12.62 12.89 4.57
CA GLU A 105 -13.92 12.20 4.63
C GLU A 105 -14.13 11.30 3.41
N LEU A 106 -13.87 11.81 2.20
CA LEU A 106 -13.93 11.01 0.97
C LEU A 106 -13.10 9.73 1.05
N ILE A 107 -11.89 9.81 1.61
CA ILE A 107 -11.03 8.64 1.80
C ILE A 107 -11.61 7.68 2.84
N CYS A 108 -12.18 8.19 3.93
CA CYS A 108 -12.87 7.36 4.93
C CYS A 108 -14.04 6.60 4.31
N ASP A 109 -14.90 7.30 3.58
CA ASP A 109 -16.11 6.73 2.97
C ASP A 109 -15.76 5.70 1.89
N SER A 110 -14.65 5.91 1.20
CA SER A 110 -14.18 5.01 0.13
C SER A 110 -13.23 3.92 0.63
N PHE A 111 -12.91 3.85 1.93
CA PHE A 111 -11.76 3.06 2.39
C PHE A 111 -11.90 1.55 2.14
N ASP A 112 -13.05 0.95 2.44
CA ASP A 112 -13.29 -0.47 2.20
C ASP A 112 -13.27 -0.84 0.69
N PRO A 113 -13.87 -0.04 -0.22
CA PRO A 113 -13.67 -0.19 -1.65
C PRO A 113 -12.20 -0.11 -2.09
N LEU A 114 -11.44 0.87 -1.58
CA LEU A 114 -10.01 1.01 -1.88
C LEU A 114 -9.21 -0.19 -1.36
N TYR A 115 -9.55 -0.69 -0.17
CA TYR A 115 -8.96 -1.91 0.40
C TYR A 115 -9.11 -3.09 -0.56
N SER A 116 -10.34 -3.31 -1.04
CA SER A 116 -10.64 -4.41 -1.96
C SER A 116 -9.86 -4.29 -3.27
N GLN A 117 -9.77 -3.08 -3.82
CA GLN A 117 -8.99 -2.78 -5.02
C GLN A 117 -7.49 -3.04 -4.82
N VAL A 118 -6.92 -2.65 -3.68
CA VAL A 118 -5.51 -2.91 -3.36
C VAL A 118 -5.24 -4.41 -3.26
N GLN A 119 -6.12 -5.16 -2.58
CA GLN A 119 -5.96 -6.62 -2.47
C GLN A 119 -6.03 -7.31 -3.84
N GLU A 120 -6.94 -6.87 -4.70
CA GLU A 120 -7.04 -7.38 -6.07
C GLU A 120 -5.78 -7.07 -6.89
N ASN A 121 -5.28 -5.83 -6.83
CA ASN A 121 -4.06 -5.44 -7.54
C ASN A 121 -2.84 -6.26 -7.10
N ILE A 122 -2.70 -6.51 -5.79
CA ILE A 122 -1.63 -7.33 -5.24
C ILE A 122 -1.76 -8.78 -5.75
N ARG A 123 -2.97 -9.35 -5.71
CA ARG A 123 -3.23 -10.71 -6.19
C ARG A 123 -2.95 -10.87 -7.68
N ASN A 124 -3.33 -9.88 -8.48
CA ASN A 124 -3.12 -9.89 -9.93
C ASN A 124 -1.62 -9.80 -10.27
N ARG A 125 -0.85 -8.95 -9.57
CA ARG A 125 0.61 -8.88 -9.73
C ARG A 125 1.30 -10.18 -9.37
N ALA A 126 0.95 -10.78 -8.24
CA ALA A 126 1.51 -12.06 -7.82
C ALA A 126 1.21 -13.20 -8.82
N SER A 127 0.08 -13.12 -9.51
CA SER A 127 -0.28 -14.10 -10.54
C SER A 127 0.48 -13.84 -11.84
N ALA A 128 0.60 -12.59 -12.28
CA ALA A 128 1.41 -12.22 -13.44
C ALA A 128 2.89 -12.60 -13.25
N GLN A 129 3.44 -12.38 -12.05
CA GLN A 129 4.84 -12.71 -11.75
C GLN A 129 5.12 -14.21 -11.81
N ARG A 130 4.16 -15.05 -11.40
CA ARG A 130 4.26 -16.51 -11.56
C ARG A 130 4.24 -16.93 -13.03
N ASN A 131 3.40 -16.29 -13.84
CA ASN A 131 3.34 -16.57 -15.28
C ASN A 131 4.66 -16.19 -15.96
N PHE A 132 5.23 -15.02 -15.66
CA PHE A 132 6.52 -14.61 -16.20
C PHE A 132 7.66 -15.53 -15.76
N ALA A 133 7.65 -16.02 -14.51
CA ALA A 133 8.65 -16.97 -14.06
C ALA A 133 8.60 -18.29 -14.86
N ALA A 134 7.40 -18.79 -15.14
CA ALA A 134 7.21 -19.99 -15.96
C ALA A 134 7.68 -19.75 -17.41
N GLU A 135 7.35 -18.61 -18.01
CA GLU A 135 7.81 -18.25 -19.37
C GLU A 135 9.33 -18.11 -19.46
N ILE A 136 9.96 -17.49 -18.46
CA ILE A 136 11.43 -17.38 -18.37
C ILE A 136 12.06 -18.77 -18.25
N GLU A 137 11.48 -19.67 -17.47
CA GLU A 137 11.96 -21.04 -17.35
C GLU A 137 11.88 -21.80 -18.67
N GLU A 138 10.75 -21.71 -19.38
CA GLU A 138 10.57 -22.30 -20.71
C GLU A 138 11.59 -21.76 -21.72
N LEU A 139 11.78 -20.44 -21.76
CA LEU A 139 12.78 -19.82 -22.64
C LEU A 139 14.21 -20.27 -22.31
N ASN A 140 14.54 -20.42 -21.03
CA ASN A 140 15.87 -20.91 -20.62
C ASN A 140 16.10 -22.37 -21.03
N VAL A 141 15.08 -23.23 -20.93
CA VAL A 141 15.16 -24.61 -21.45
C VAL A 141 15.40 -24.57 -22.95
N ARG A 142 14.64 -23.77 -23.69
CA ARG A 142 14.79 -23.67 -25.15
C ARG A 142 16.17 -23.16 -25.57
N ILE A 143 16.72 -22.18 -24.85
CA ILE A 143 18.08 -21.69 -25.10
C ILE A 143 19.11 -22.81 -24.92
N ARG A 144 18.96 -23.65 -23.89
CA ARG A 144 19.88 -24.78 -23.65
C ARG A 144 19.82 -25.81 -24.76
N GLU A 145 18.62 -26.20 -25.20
CA GLU A 145 18.43 -27.12 -26.33
C GLU A 145 19.11 -26.60 -27.60
N LEU A 146 18.91 -25.32 -27.91
CA LEU A 146 19.52 -24.69 -29.08
C LEU A 146 21.05 -24.63 -28.97
N GLN A 147 21.59 -24.39 -27.77
CA GLN A 147 23.03 -24.42 -27.54
C GLN A 147 23.62 -25.82 -27.75
N GLU A 148 22.94 -26.87 -27.30
CA GLU A 148 23.33 -28.26 -27.52
C GLU A 148 23.29 -28.62 -29.02
N GLU A 149 22.25 -28.18 -29.73
CA GLU A 149 22.13 -28.37 -31.18
C GLU A 149 23.26 -27.67 -31.94
N ILE A 150 23.57 -26.40 -31.61
CA ILE A 150 24.70 -25.66 -32.20
C ILE A 150 26.02 -26.39 -31.94
N GLN A 151 26.25 -26.89 -30.72
CA GLN A 151 27.47 -27.64 -30.41
C GLN A 151 27.57 -28.93 -31.23
N MET A 152 26.46 -29.66 -31.40
CA MET A 152 26.44 -30.87 -32.25
C MET A 152 26.76 -30.54 -33.70
N LEU A 153 26.14 -29.49 -34.26
CA LEU A 153 26.38 -29.05 -35.63
C LEU A 153 27.84 -28.63 -35.84
N HIS A 154 28.43 -27.88 -34.91
CA HIS A 154 29.86 -27.54 -34.95
C HIS A 154 30.75 -28.78 -34.92
N ARG A 155 30.48 -29.78 -34.07
CA ARG A 155 31.26 -31.03 -34.04
C ARG A 155 31.20 -31.77 -35.37
N ARG A 156 30.04 -31.81 -36.03
CA ARG A 156 29.87 -32.44 -37.34
C ARG A 156 30.67 -31.73 -38.44
N LEU A 157 30.64 -30.39 -38.44
CA LEU A 157 31.40 -29.56 -39.39
C LEU A 157 32.92 -29.72 -39.28
N VAL A 158 33.44 -29.92 -38.08
CA VAL A 158 34.89 -30.11 -37.85
C VAL A 158 35.36 -31.52 -38.22
N GLN A 159 34.44 -32.50 -38.34
CA GLN A 159 34.75 -33.88 -38.71
C GLN A 159 34.67 -34.15 -40.23
N THR A 160 34.17 -33.19 -41.01
CA THR A 160 34.21 -33.15 -42.48
C THR A 160 35.41 -32.36 -42.98
#